data_AF-A0A5Q5CEZ2-F1
#
_entry.id   AF-A0A5Q5CEZ2-F1
#
_cell.length_a   1.000
_cell.length_b   1.000
_cell.length_c   1.000
_cell.angle_alpha   90.00
_cell.angle_beta   90.00
_cell.angle_gamma   90.00
#
_symmetry.space_group_name_H-M   'P 1'
#
loop_
_entity.id
_entity.type
_entity.pdbx_description
1 polymer ?
#
loop_
_entity_poly.entity_id
_entity_poly.type
_entity_poly.pdbx_seq_one_letter_code
_entity_poly.pdbx_strand_id
1 'polypeptide(L)' 'MSTLLIVHHALSPATHELLEAVLAGARDPDIEGVDVGVRPALAASLPDMLDADGCLCGTTATPNVGRAETLFGRKPAY' A
#
# COMPACT_ATOMS: atom_id res chain seq x y z
N MET A 1 18.47 2.44 1.64
CA MET A 1 17.29 1.58 1.80
C MET A 1 16.12 2.33 1.21
N SER A 2 15.34 1.68 0.37
CA SER A 2 14.11 2.25 -0.19
C SER A 2 12.95 2.01 0.77
N THR A 3 11.99 2.91 0.80
CA THR A 3 10.82 2.83 1.68
C THR A 3 9.55 2.67 0.87
N LEU A 4 8.72 1.68 1.23
CA LEU A 4 7.42 1.41 0.61
C LEU A 4 6.33 1.65 1.65
N LEU A 5 5.39 2.55 1.33
CA LEU A 5 4.18 2.76 2.13
C LEU A 5 3.00 2.00 1.52
N ILE A 6 2.38 1.13 2.30
CA ILE A 6 1.12 0.47 1.96
C ILE A 6 -0.02 1.18 2.70
N VAL A 7 -0.93 1.77 1.95
CA VAL A 7 -2.14 2.42 2.47
C VAL A 7 -3.35 1.55 2.17
N HIS A 8 -4.11 1.17 3.19
CA HIS A 8 -5.20 0.20 3.03
C HIS A 8 -6.54 0.64 3.62
N HIS A 9 -7.63 0.23 2.96
CA HIS A 9 -8.99 0.24 3.49
C HIS A 9 -9.49 -1.21 3.68
N ALA A 10 -9.05 -1.89 4.74
CA ALA A 10 -9.48 -3.25 5.03
C ALA A 10 -10.71 -3.23 5.96
N LEU A 11 -11.91 -3.21 5.37
CA LEU A 11 -13.18 -3.05 6.09
C LEU A 11 -14.00 -4.35 6.18
N SER A 12 -13.56 -5.40 5.49
CA SER A 12 -14.20 -6.72 5.43
C SER A 12 -13.16 -7.85 5.46
N PRO A 13 -13.56 -9.10 5.78
CA PRO A 13 -12.64 -10.25 5.77
C PRO A 13 -11.88 -10.42 4.46
N ALA A 14 -12.58 -10.32 3.32
CA ALA A 14 -11.96 -10.45 2.00
C ALA A 14 -10.90 -9.35 1.74
N THR A 15 -11.14 -8.13 2.22
CA THR A 15 -10.18 -7.03 2.06
C THR A 15 -9.00 -7.13 3.04
N HIS A 16 -9.19 -7.83 4.16
CA HIS A 16 -8.11 -8.23 5.06
C HIS A 16 -7.23 -9.31 4.41
N GLU A 17 -7.82 -10.35 3.81
CA GLU A 17 -7.06 -11.38 3.09
C GLU A 17 -6.22 -10.79 1.95
N LEU A 18 -6.76 -9.82 1.22
CA LEU A 18 -6.02 -9.09 0.20
C LEU A 18 -4.84 -8.29 0.80
N LEU A 19 -5.06 -7.61 1.94
CA LEU A 19 -3.99 -6.91 2.64
C LEU A 19 -2.88 -7.88 3.05
N GLU A 20 -3.22 -9.03 3.64
CA GLU A 20 -2.23 -10.03 4.05
C GLU A 20 -1.43 -10.57 2.85
N ALA A 21 -2.08 -10.83 1.72
CA ALA A 21 -1.40 -11.25 0.50
C ALA A 21 -0.42 -10.17 -0.02
N VAL A 22 -0.82 -8.90 0.02
CA VAL A 22 0.05 -7.78 -0.35
C VAL A 22 1.23 -7.65 0.62
N LEU A 23 1.00 -7.80 1.93
CA LEU A 23 2.06 -7.74 2.94
C LEU A 23 3.05 -8.89 2.79
N ALA A 24 2.55 -10.11 2.51
CA ALA A 24 3.39 -11.27 2.24
C ALA A 24 4.28 -11.03 1.02
N GLY A 25 3.72 -10.51 -0.08
CA GLY A 25 4.48 -10.20 -1.28
C GLY A 25 5.46 -9.03 -1.11
N ALA A 26 5.09 -7.98 -0.36
CA ALA A 26 5.95 -6.82 -0.14
C ALA A 26 7.11 -7.11 0.83
N ARG A 27 6.95 -8.09 1.72
CA ARG A 27 7.95 -8.53 2.71
C ARG A 27 8.54 -9.89 2.36
N ASP A 28 8.47 -10.28 1.09
CA ASP A 28 9.06 -11.52 0.62
C ASP A 28 10.58 -11.51 0.93
N PRO A 29 11.15 -12.61 1.47
CA PRO A 29 12.57 -12.66 1.83
C PRO A 29 13.53 -12.44 0.66
N ASP A 30 13.09 -12.66 -0.59
CA ASP A 30 13.89 -12.38 -1.79
C ASP A 30 13.89 -10.88 -2.16
N ILE A 31 13.06 -10.06 -1.49
CA ILE A 31 13.03 -8.59 -1.64
C ILE A 31 13.95 -7.96 -0.60
N GLU A 32 15.14 -7.58 -1.02
CA GLU A 32 16.12 -6.91 -0.18
C GLU A 32 16.09 -5.38 -0.32
N GLY A 33 16.55 -4.68 0.73
CA GLY A 33 16.79 -3.24 0.70
C GLY A 33 15.53 -2.36 0.71
N VAL A 34 14.35 -2.93 0.97
CA VAL A 34 13.06 -2.24 1.10
C VAL A 34 12.55 -2.33 2.54
N ASP A 35 12.22 -1.19 3.14
CA ASP A 35 11.48 -1.13 4.41
C ASP A 35 10.00 -0.85 4.13
N VAL A 36 9.11 -1.66 4.74
CA VAL A 36 7.67 -1.69 4.42
C VAL A 36 6.85 -1.15 5.58
N GLY A 37 6.35 0.07 5.40
CA GLY A 37 5.38 0.73 6.28
C GLY A 37 3.93 0.43 5.87
N VAL A 38 3.04 0.30 6.85
CA VAL A 38 1.62 0.01 6.62
C VAL A 38 0.77 1.00 7.41
N ARG A 39 -0.23 1.61 6.76
CA ARG A 39 -1.15 2.58 7.36
C ARG A 39 -2.59 2.34 6.91
N PRO A 40 -3.57 2.36 7.84
CA PRO A 40 -4.97 2.54 7.47
C PRO A 40 -5.14 3.86 6.72
N ALA A 41 -5.96 3.88 5.67
CA ALA A 41 -6.11 5.04 4.80
C ALA A 41 -6.60 6.32 5.52
N LEU A 42 -7.44 6.19 6.54
CA LEU A 42 -7.89 7.34 7.35
C LEU A 42 -6.82 7.86 8.33
N ALA A 43 -5.74 7.11 8.53
CA ALA A 43 -4.63 7.47 9.40
C ALA A 43 -3.35 7.82 8.61
N ALA A 44 -3.31 7.55 7.30
CA ALA A 44 -2.19 7.89 6.45
C ALA A 44 -2.14 9.41 6.25
N SER A 45 -0.96 9.99 6.51
CA SER A 45 -0.74 11.43 6.44
C SER A 45 0.15 11.82 5.25
N LEU A 46 0.17 13.11 4.91
CA LEU A 46 1.04 13.63 3.85
C LEU A 46 2.53 13.36 4.13
N PRO A 47 3.05 13.53 5.37
CA PRO A 47 4.41 13.11 5.72
C PRO A 47 4.70 11.64 5.41
N ASP A 48 3.80 10.70 5.77
CA ASP A 48 4.02 9.28 5.49
C ASP A 48 4.27 9.03 3.99
N MET A 49 3.51 9.72 3.13
CA MET A 49 3.59 9.57 1.69
C MET A 49 4.79 10.30 1.06
N LEU A 50 5.25 11.39 1.69
CA LEU A 50 6.42 12.14 1.24
C LEU A 50 7.73 11.49 1.67
N ASP A 51 7.76 10.83 2.82
CA ASP A 51 8.93 10.11 3.33
C ASP A 51 9.12 8.77 2.60
N ALA A 52 8.06 8.20 2.03
CA ALA A 52 8.13 6.98 1.25
C ALA A 52 8.68 7.20 -0.18
N ASP A 53 9.52 6.29 -0.66
CA ASP A 53 10.03 6.27 -2.04
C ASP A 53 8.98 5.71 -3.04
N GLY A 54 8.08 4.86 -2.54
CA GLY A 54 6.95 4.31 -3.28
C GLY A 54 5.71 4.16 -2.40
N CYS A 55 4.55 4.24 -3.02
CA CYS A 55 3.27 4.03 -2.35
C CYS A 55 2.43 2.99 -3.09
N LEU A 56 1.80 2.11 -2.33
CA LEU A 56 0.82 1.13 -2.79
C LEU A 56 -0.50 1.36 -2.06
N CYS A 57 -1.56 1.64 -2.80
CA CYS A 57 -2.89 1.88 -2.24
C CYS A 57 -3.82 0.69 -2.52
N GLY A 58 -4.27 0.03 -1.45
CA GLY A 58 -5.32 -0.99 -1.50
C GLY A 58 -6.68 -0.34 -1.27
N THR A 59 -7.36 0.07 -2.35
CA THR A 59 -8.72 0.61 -2.29
C THR A 59 -9.74 -0.49 -2.62
N THR A 60 -10.77 -0.61 -1.79
CA THR A 60 -11.92 -1.47 -2.09
C THR A 60 -12.74 -0.88 -3.23
N ALA A 61 -13.07 -1.66 -4.26
CA ALA A 61 -14.11 -1.24 -5.20
C ALA A 61 -15.49 -1.44 -4.54
N THR A 62 -16.21 -0.34 -4.33
CA THR A 62 -17.66 -0.34 -4.08
C THR A 62 -18.38 -0.47 -5.43
N PRO A 63 -19.64 -0.95 -5.52
CA PRO A 63 -20.29 -1.26 -6.82
C PRO A 63 -20.44 -0.07 -7.78
N ASN A 64 -20.15 1.15 -7.33
CA ASN A 64 -20.27 2.39 -8.11
C ASN A 64 -18.90 2.93 -8.57
N VAL A 65 -17.81 2.31 -8.16
CA VAL A 65 -16.44 2.63 -8.58
C VAL A 65 -15.87 1.34 -9.18
N GLY A 66 -15.41 1.40 -10.43
CA GLY A 66 -14.83 0.25 -11.12
C GLY A 66 -13.72 -0.42 -10.30
N ARG A 67 -13.44 -1.69 -10.64
CA ARG A 67 -12.40 -2.61 -10.10
C ARG A 67 -11.42 -2.05 -9.06
N ALA A 68 -11.18 -2.83 -7.99
CA ALA A 68 -10.10 -2.58 -7.04
C ALA A 68 -8.77 -2.54 -7.81
N GLU A 69 -8.24 -1.35 -8.00
CA GLU A 69 -7.02 -1.09 -8.75
C GLU A 69 -5.91 -0.77 -7.76
N THR A 70 -4.89 -1.63 -7.73
CA THR A 70 -3.66 -1.36 -6.99
C THR A 70 -2.89 -0.27 -7.74
N LEU A 71 -2.95 0.95 -7.25
CA LEU A 71 -2.16 2.06 -7.80
C LEU A 71 -0.73 1.95 -7.29
N PHE A 72 0.20 1.76 -8.23
CA PHE A 72 1.64 1.83 -7.99
C PHE A 72 2.15 3.20 -8.41
N GLY A 73 2.69 3.97 -7.47
CA GLY A 73 3.31 5.27 -7.73
C GLY A 73 4.74 5.31 -7.20
N ARG A 74 5.69 5.77 -8.04
CA ARG A 74 7.04 6.15 -7.62
C ARG A 74 7.09 7.67 -7.47
N LYS A 75 7.71 8.17 -6.40
CA LYS A 75 7.91 9.62 -6.23
C LYS A 75 8.77 10.15 -7.40
N PRO A 76 8.40 11.27 -8.06
CA PRO A 76 9.26 11.88 -9.07
C PRO A 76 10.57 12.33 -8.42
N ALA A 77 11.70 11.98 -9.03
CA ALA A 77 12.98 12.60 -8.70
C ALA A 77 12.95 14.02 -9.26
N TYR A 78 12.78 15.02 -8.38
CA TYR A 78 12.98 16.42 -8.73
C TYR A 78 14.48 16.74 -8.78
#